data_AF-A0AB74F0M0-F1
#
_entry.id   AF-A0AB74F0M0-F1
#
_cell.length_a   1.000
_cell.length_b   1.000
_cell.length_c   1.000
_cell.angle_alpha   90.00
_cell.angle_beta   90.00
_cell.angle_gamma   90.00
#
_symmetry.space_group_name_H-M   'P 1'
#
loop_
_entity.id
_entity.type
_entity.pdbx_description
1 polymer ?
#
loop_
_entity_poly.entity_id
_entity_poly.type
_entity_poly.pdbx_seq_one_letter_code
_entity_poly.pdbx_strand_id
1 'polypeptide(L)'
;MKNTKRFLMEQFYTCLKNNLIDLELDFYSEEDFYEYLEVRDEKIFDRKWLEIHAEISLLENKIENKDLIESICEEVYMKVMSFSGVEDLAACISDDFELIFKALDVDYNNRWLNGMMVMYLDDRFPNDADEIEEEGTEESIKSQLEKYLKIKS
;
A
#
# COMPACT_ATOMS: atom_id res chain seq x y z
N MET A 1 2.47 -21.55 -16.64
CA MET A 1 1.69 -21.04 -15.50
C MET A 1 1.95 -19.55 -15.41
N LYS A 2 0.93 -18.69 -15.50
CA LYS A 2 1.12 -17.26 -15.20
C LYS A 2 1.60 -17.15 -13.75
N ASN A 3 2.63 -16.34 -13.48
CA ASN A 3 3.02 -16.01 -12.12
C ASN A 3 1.79 -15.33 -11.46
N THR A 4 1.17 -16.01 -10.49
CA THR A 4 -0.08 -15.56 -9.87
C THR A 4 0.07 -14.18 -9.21
N LYS A 5 1.24 -13.88 -8.63
CA LYS A 5 1.53 -12.58 -7.99
C LYS A 5 1.55 -11.45 -9.01
N ARG A 6 2.29 -11.64 -10.10
CA ARG A 6 2.30 -10.71 -11.23
C ARG A 6 0.90 -10.47 -11.79
N PHE A 7 0.10 -11.52 -11.95
CA PHE A 7 -1.27 -11.39 -12.45
C PHE A 7 -2.18 -10.58 -11.50
N LEU A 8 -2.00 -10.71 -10.19
CA LEU A 8 -2.72 -9.90 -9.21
C LEU A 8 -2.29 -8.42 -9.28
N MET A 9 -0.99 -8.16 -9.38
CA MET A 9 -0.45 -6.81 -9.57
C MET A 9 -0.97 -6.16 -10.86
N GLU A 10 -0.98 -6.90 -11.98
CA GLU A 10 -1.51 -6.40 -13.26
C GLU A 10 -3.00 -6.05 -13.17
N GLN A 11 -3.79 -6.86 -12.46
CA GLN A 11 -5.20 -6.56 -12.22
C GLN A 11 -5.39 -5.36 -11.30
N PHE A 12 -4.64 -5.29 -10.20
CA PHE A 12 -4.67 -4.13 -9.30
C PHE A 12 -4.29 -2.84 -10.03
N TYR A 13 -3.21 -2.86 -10.81
CA TYR A 13 -2.79 -1.75 -11.65
C TYR A 13 -3.89 -1.35 -12.65
N THR A 14 -4.54 -2.34 -13.28
CA THR A 14 -5.67 -2.08 -14.19
C THR A 14 -6.84 -1.43 -13.46
N CYS A 15 -7.16 -1.86 -12.24
CA CYS A 15 -8.20 -1.26 -11.42
C CYS A 15 -7.85 0.18 -11.01
N LEU A 16 -6.60 0.45 -10.62
CA LEU A 16 -6.12 1.81 -10.36
C LEU A 16 -6.34 2.71 -11.57
N LYS A 17 -5.81 2.34 -12.75
CA LYS A 17 -5.92 3.17 -13.97
C LYS A 17 -7.35 3.47 -14.38
N ASN A 18 -8.28 2.57 -14.10
CA ASN A 18 -9.69 2.73 -14.45
C ASN A 18 -10.52 3.39 -13.33
N ASN A 19 -9.89 3.91 -12.27
CA ASN A 19 -10.57 4.50 -11.10
C ASN A 19 -11.58 3.53 -10.47
N LEU A 20 -11.22 2.24 -10.37
CA LEU A 20 -12.03 1.21 -9.69
C LEU A 20 -11.58 0.99 -8.24
N ILE A 21 -10.40 1.50 -7.92
CA ILE A 21 -9.87 1.69 -6.56
C ILE A 21 -9.91 3.19 -6.33
N ASP A 22 -10.88 3.63 -5.55
CA ASP A 22 -10.95 5.00 -5.07
C ASP A 22 -10.33 4.99 -3.69
N LEU A 23 -9.30 5.79 -3.44
CA LEU A 23 -8.78 5.99 -2.07
C LEU A 23 -9.75 6.83 -1.21
N GLU A 24 -11.03 6.89 -1.58
CA GLU A 24 -12.12 7.74 -1.09
C GLU A 24 -11.68 9.12 -0.58
N LEU A 25 -10.72 9.74 -1.28
CA LEU A 25 -10.10 10.97 -0.84
C LEU A 25 -11.10 12.15 -0.80
N ASP A 26 -12.24 12.04 -1.49
CA ASP A 26 -13.35 13.01 -1.50
C ASP A 26 -13.89 13.37 -0.11
N PHE A 27 -13.66 12.51 0.89
CA PHE A 27 -14.09 12.76 2.28
C PHE A 27 -13.04 13.48 3.13
N TYR A 28 -11.83 13.67 2.61
CA TYR A 28 -10.73 14.32 3.32
C TYR A 28 -10.59 15.78 2.90
N SER A 29 -10.42 16.64 3.89
CA SER A 29 -9.96 18.01 3.72
C SER A 29 -8.44 18.08 3.69
N GLU A 30 -7.91 19.23 3.28
CA GLU A 30 -6.48 19.51 3.36
C GLU A 30 -5.94 19.40 4.80
N GLU A 31 -6.73 19.79 5.81
CA GLU A 31 -6.37 19.65 7.22
C GLU A 31 -6.24 18.18 7.64
N ASP A 32 -7.14 17.31 7.16
CA ASP A 32 -7.08 15.87 7.45
C ASP A 32 -5.81 15.22 6.87
N PHE A 33 -5.32 15.71 5.72
CA PHE A 33 -4.04 15.24 5.15
C PHE A 33 -2.84 15.65 6.00
N TYR A 34 -2.84 16.85 6.56
CA TYR A 34 -1.77 17.28 7.45
C TYR A 34 -1.81 16.53 8.78
N GLU A 35 -3.01 16.28 9.35
CA GLU A 35 -3.16 15.42 10.53
C GLU A 35 -2.66 14.01 10.26
N TYR A 36 -2.98 13.45 9.09
CA TYR A 36 -2.45 12.15 8.66
C TYR A 36 -0.91 12.13 8.69
N LEU A 37 -0.27 13.14 8.09
CA LEU A 37 1.19 13.25 8.04
C LEU A 37 1.80 13.43 9.44
N GLU A 38 1.18 14.25 10.31
CA GLU A 38 1.65 14.46 11.68
C GLU A 38 1.63 13.17 12.51
N VAL A 39 0.57 12.37 12.42
CA VAL A 39 0.47 11.07 13.09
C VAL A 39 1.46 10.07 12.48
N ARG A 40 1.62 10.10 11.16
CA ARG A 40 2.54 9.19 10.45
C ARG A 40 4.01 9.44 10.81
N ASP A 41 4.38 10.68 11.11
CA ASP A 41 5.72 11.07 11.58
C ASP A 41 6.04 10.62 13.02
N GLU A 42 5.09 9.93 13.69
CA GLU A 42 5.36 9.35 14.99
C GLU A 42 6.41 8.24 14.94
N LYS A 43 7.32 8.26 15.92
CA LYS A 43 8.45 7.33 16.02
C LYS A 43 8.06 5.85 16.03
N ILE A 44 6.85 5.53 16.46
CA ILE A 44 6.37 4.15 16.54
C ILE A 44 6.03 3.61 15.14
N PHE A 45 5.40 4.43 14.30
CA PHE A 45 5.13 4.12 12.91
C PHE A 45 6.44 3.96 12.15
N ASP A 46 7.29 4.98 12.20
CA ASP A 46 8.59 5.01 11.53
C ASP A 46 9.44 3.78 11.84
N ARG A 47 9.48 3.37 13.12
CA ARG A 47 10.25 2.19 13.53
C ARG A 47 9.72 0.93 12.85
N LYS A 48 8.42 0.67 12.92
CA LYS A 48 7.82 -0.53 12.34
C LYS A 48 7.99 -0.57 10.82
N TRP A 49 7.75 0.57 10.16
CA TRP A 49 7.93 0.71 8.72
C TRP A 49 9.38 0.44 8.31
N LEU A 50 10.36 1.05 8.98
CA LEU A 50 11.78 0.86 8.70
C LEU A 50 12.27 -0.56 8.98
N GLU A 51 11.78 -1.21 10.05
CA GLU A 51 12.09 -2.61 10.35
C GLU A 51 11.65 -3.53 9.20
N ILE A 52 10.41 -3.38 8.73
CA ILE A 52 9.85 -4.18 7.64
C ILE A 52 10.56 -3.87 6.31
N HIS A 53 10.81 -2.59 6.02
CA HIS A 53 11.57 -2.17 4.85
C HIS A 53 12.98 -2.78 4.84
N ALA A 54 13.67 -2.79 5.98
CA ALA A 54 14.99 -3.41 6.11
C ALA A 54 14.93 -4.93 5.84
N GLU A 55 13.91 -5.63 6.35
CA GLU A 55 13.72 -7.06 6.12
C GLU A 55 13.45 -7.39 4.64
N ILE A 56 12.60 -6.60 3.98
CA ILE A 56 12.31 -6.75 2.54
C ILE A 56 13.53 -6.39 1.68
N SER A 57 14.32 -5.38 2.08
CA SER A 57 15.54 -4.99 1.39
C SER A 57 16.59 -6.12 1.34
N LEU A 58 16.61 -7.02 2.33
CA LEU A 58 17.46 -8.23 2.30
C LEU A 58 17.02 -9.24 1.23
N LEU A 59 15.81 -9.09 0.68
CA LEU A 59 15.22 -9.93 -0.35
C LEU A 59 15.18 -9.22 -1.73
N GLU A 60 15.76 -8.03 -1.86
CA GLU A 60 15.71 -7.17 -3.06
C GLU A 60 16.19 -7.86 -4.34
N ASN A 61 17.08 -8.85 -4.22
CA ASN A 61 17.58 -9.66 -5.34
C ASN A 61 16.60 -10.75 -5.81
N LYS A 62 15.53 -11.01 -5.05
CA LYS A 62 14.46 -11.96 -5.39
C LYS A 62 13.23 -11.28 -5.99
N ILE A 63 13.18 -9.96 -6.01
CA ILE A 63 12.08 -9.20 -6.62
C ILE A 63 12.19 -9.33 -8.14
N GLU A 64 11.15 -9.91 -8.75
CA GLU A 64 11.05 -10.19 -10.18
C GLU A 64 10.24 -9.13 -10.93
N ASN A 65 9.33 -8.41 -10.25
CA ASN A 65 8.34 -7.53 -10.89
C ASN A 65 8.61 -6.02 -10.70
N LYS A 66 9.88 -5.59 -10.60
CA LYS A 66 10.27 -4.20 -10.31
C LYS A 66 9.57 -3.15 -11.19
N ASP A 67 9.61 -3.31 -12.51
CA ASP A 67 9.01 -2.35 -13.45
C ASP A 67 7.49 -2.19 -13.24
N LEU A 68 6.80 -3.28 -12.86
CA LEU A 68 5.35 -3.24 -12.59
C LEU A 68 5.06 -2.58 -11.23
N ILE A 69 5.90 -2.83 -10.22
CA ILE A 69 5.81 -2.16 -8.92
C ILE A 69 6.01 -0.66 -9.11
N GLU A 70 7.05 -0.25 -9.85
CA GLU A 70 7.31 1.17 -10.18
C GLU A 70 6.12 1.81 -10.91
N SER A 71 5.53 1.11 -11.89
CA SER A 71 4.34 1.59 -12.60
C SER A 71 3.12 1.77 -11.68
N ILE A 72 2.96 0.90 -10.67
CA ILE A 72 1.89 1.02 -9.67
C ILE A 72 2.15 2.24 -8.78
N CYS A 73 3.37 2.38 -8.26
CA CYS A 73 3.76 3.50 -7.42
C CYS A 73 3.59 4.85 -8.14
N GLU A 74 4.00 4.96 -9.40
CA GLU A 74 3.81 6.17 -10.21
C GLU A 74 2.32 6.51 -10.35
N GLU A 75 1.47 5.53 -10.65
CA GLU A 75 0.02 5.76 -10.78
C GLU A 75 -0.62 6.16 -9.44
N VAL A 76 -0.22 5.52 -8.34
CA VAL A 76 -0.67 5.87 -6.99
C VAL A 76 -0.27 7.31 -6.65
N TYR A 77 1.00 7.65 -6.83
CA TYR A 77 1.52 9.00 -6.58
C TYR A 77 0.73 10.03 -7.39
N MET A 78 0.58 9.81 -8.70
CA MET A 78 -0.12 10.74 -9.58
C MET A 78 -1.58 10.92 -9.18
N LYS A 79 -2.26 9.85 -8.74
CA LYS A 79 -3.64 9.93 -8.25
C LYS A 79 -3.74 10.74 -6.97
N VAL A 80 -2.95 10.40 -5.95
CA VAL A 80 -2.96 11.11 -4.67
C VAL A 80 -2.63 12.58 -4.91
N MET A 81 -1.57 12.88 -5.68
CA MET A 81 -1.18 14.25 -6.01
C MET A 81 -2.25 15.02 -6.78
N SER A 82 -2.91 14.39 -7.75
CA SER A 82 -3.99 15.02 -8.52
C SER A 82 -5.20 15.37 -7.67
N PHE A 83 -5.43 14.61 -6.61
CA PHE A 83 -6.54 14.77 -5.71
C PHE A 83 -6.23 15.76 -4.59
N SER A 84 -5.18 15.48 -3.80
CA SER A 84 -4.89 16.21 -2.58
C SER A 84 -4.12 17.50 -2.84
N GLY A 85 -3.29 17.54 -3.88
CA GLY A 85 -2.31 18.60 -4.08
C GLY A 85 -1.17 18.59 -3.07
N VAL A 86 -1.08 17.57 -2.21
CA VAL A 86 -0.08 17.46 -1.12
C VAL A 86 1.00 16.47 -1.54
N GLU A 87 2.18 16.98 -1.85
CA GLU A 87 3.32 16.19 -2.35
C GLU A 87 3.80 15.14 -1.34
N ASP A 88 3.92 15.51 -0.07
CA ASP A 88 4.38 14.61 0.99
C ASP A 88 3.41 13.43 1.20
N LEU A 89 2.09 13.69 1.13
CA LEU A 89 1.07 12.65 1.19
C LEU A 89 1.21 11.67 0.02
N ALA A 90 1.37 12.18 -1.20
CA ALA A 90 1.54 11.36 -2.38
C ALA A 90 2.82 10.50 -2.32
N ALA A 91 3.91 11.06 -1.81
CA ALA A 91 5.17 10.35 -1.60
C ALA A 91 5.01 9.22 -0.57
N CYS A 92 4.48 9.52 0.63
CA CYS A 92 4.31 8.52 1.68
C CYS A 92 3.41 7.35 1.24
N ILE A 93 2.26 7.64 0.62
CA ILE A 93 1.36 6.59 0.15
C ILE A 93 2.02 5.76 -0.97
N SER A 94 2.74 6.41 -1.90
CA SER A 94 3.50 5.70 -2.94
C SER A 94 4.54 4.75 -2.36
N ASP A 95 5.28 5.18 -1.33
CA ASP A 95 6.28 4.37 -0.64
C ASP A 95 5.64 3.19 0.10
N ASP A 96 4.46 3.37 0.68
CA ASP A 96 3.69 2.30 1.32
C ASP A 96 3.29 1.22 0.31
N PHE A 97 2.83 1.62 -0.87
CA PHE A 97 2.52 0.69 -1.95
C PHE A 97 3.76 -0.01 -2.51
N GLU A 98 4.91 0.67 -2.59
CA GLU A 98 6.18 0.03 -2.95
C GLU A 98 6.48 -1.11 -1.97
N LEU A 99 6.44 -0.81 -0.67
CA LEU A 99 6.71 -1.78 0.39
C LEU A 99 5.76 -2.99 0.33
N ILE A 100 4.46 -2.73 0.20
CA ILE A 100 3.40 -3.75 0.10
C ILE A 100 3.61 -4.65 -1.13
N PHE A 101 3.87 -4.06 -2.30
CA PHE A 101 4.00 -4.85 -3.52
C PHE A 101 5.34 -5.58 -3.63
N LYS A 102 6.41 -5.04 -3.05
CA LYS A 102 7.65 -5.81 -2.85
C LYS A 102 7.43 -6.99 -1.92
N ALA A 103 6.71 -6.81 -0.80
CA ALA A 103 6.37 -7.89 0.11
C ALA A 103 5.55 -8.99 -0.58
N LEU A 104 4.54 -8.60 -1.38
CA LEU A 104 3.77 -9.51 -2.21
C LEU A 104 4.69 -10.31 -3.15
N ASP A 105 5.63 -9.65 -3.82
CA ASP A 105 6.49 -10.30 -4.82
C ASP A 105 7.41 -11.35 -4.23
N VAL A 106 7.89 -11.15 -3.00
CA VAL A 106 8.81 -12.07 -2.31
C VAL A 106 8.13 -12.99 -1.30
N ASP A 107 6.79 -13.01 -1.27
CA ASP A 107 5.98 -13.77 -0.32
C ASP A 107 6.34 -13.48 1.16
N TYR A 108 6.70 -12.22 1.45
CA TYR A 108 6.94 -11.75 2.81
C TYR A 108 5.60 -11.53 3.52
N ASN A 109 5.43 -12.17 4.68
CA ASN A 109 4.19 -12.11 5.46
C ASN A 109 4.49 -11.52 6.84
N ASN A 110 3.93 -10.34 7.10
CA ASN A 110 4.06 -9.65 8.37
C ASN A 110 2.69 -9.11 8.77
N ARG A 111 2.28 -9.40 10.01
CA ARG A 111 0.94 -9.07 10.50
C ARG A 111 0.63 -7.57 10.44
N TRP A 112 1.60 -6.73 10.76
CA TRP A 112 1.44 -5.27 10.74
C TRP A 112 1.34 -4.74 9.30
N LEU A 113 2.21 -5.19 8.39
CA LEU A 113 2.11 -4.82 6.96
C LEU A 113 0.80 -5.32 6.32
N ASN A 114 0.34 -6.51 6.73
CA ASN A 114 -0.96 -7.03 6.31
C ASN A 114 -2.11 -6.14 6.82
N GLY A 115 -1.99 -5.55 8.01
CA GLY A 115 -2.94 -4.58 8.56
C GLY A 115 -2.97 -3.28 7.74
N MET A 116 -1.82 -2.76 7.31
CA MET A 116 -1.78 -1.60 6.40
C MET A 116 -2.56 -1.89 5.11
N MET A 117 -2.38 -3.10 4.55
CA MET A 117 -3.10 -3.49 3.34
C MET A 117 -4.61 -3.60 3.57
N VAL A 118 -5.06 -4.10 4.73
CA VAL A 118 -6.49 -4.10 5.10
C VAL A 118 -7.03 -2.68 5.09
N MET A 119 -6.36 -1.74 5.74
CA MET A 119 -6.80 -0.35 5.82
C MET A 119 -6.93 0.27 4.42
N TYR A 120 -5.93 0.10 3.54
CA TYR A 120 -6.02 0.62 2.18
C TYR A 120 -7.15 0.00 1.36
N LEU A 121 -7.44 -1.29 1.53
CA LEU A 121 -8.54 -1.96 0.82
C LEU A 121 -9.92 -1.58 1.36
N ASP A 122 -9.97 -1.05 2.58
CA ASP A 122 -11.16 -0.45 3.22
C ASP A 122 -11.17 1.09 3.10
N ASP A 123 -10.38 1.65 2.17
CA ASP A 123 -10.31 3.07 1.84
C ASP A 123 -9.93 3.98 3.05
N ARG A 124 -9.14 3.43 3.98
CA ARG A 124 -8.54 4.14 5.14
C ARG A 124 -7.04 4.30 4.97
N PHE A 125 -6.49 5.44 5.39
CA PHE A 125 -5.04 5.65 5.39
C PHE A 125 -4.37 5.09 6.65
N PRO A 126 -3.31 4.28 6.51
CA PRO A 126 -2.55 3.78 7.66
C PRO A 126 -1.52 4.82 8.14
N ASN A 127 -1.88 5.65 9.10
CA ASN A 127 -0.96 6.57 9.81
C ASN A 127 -0.65 6.15 11.25
N ASP A 128 -1.62 5.57 11.96
CA ASP A 128 -1.46 5.20 13.37
C ASP A 128 -0.94 3.76 13.49
N ALA A 129 0.23 3.59 14.09
CA ALA A 129 0.89 2.29 14.22
C ALA A 129 0.12 1.30 15.10
N ASP A 130 -0.61 1.79 16.10
CA ASP A 130 -1.40 0.96 17.01
C ASP A 130 -2.71 0.55 16.33
N GLU A 131 -3.37 1.43 15.58
CA GLU A 131 -4.54 1.06 14.76
C GLU A 131 -4.17 -0.03 13.73
N ILE A 132 -3.03 0.12 13.05
CA ILE A 132 -2.53 -0.89 12.10
C ILE A 132 -2.27 -2.24 12.79
N GLU A 133 -1.80 -2.22 14.05
CA GLU A 133 -1.58 -3.45 14.83
C GLU A 133 -2.92 -4.13 15.21
N GLU A 134 -3.96 -3.34 15.48
CA GLU A 134 -5.31 -3.83 15.74
C GLU A 134 -5.93 -4.48 14.49
N GLU A 135 -5.75 -3.86 13.32
CA GLU A 135 -6.15 -4.41 12.00
C GLU A 135 -5.23 -5.54 11.52
N GLY A 136 -4.10 -5.73 12.18
CA GLY A 136 -3.09 -6.70 11.81
C GLY A 136 -3.64 -8.12 11.72
N THR A 137 -3.38 -8.78 10.59
CA THR A 137 -3.93 -10.11 10.26
C THR A 137 -2.89 -11.09 9.75
N GLU A 138 -3.11 -12.38 9.98
CA GLU A 138 -2.32 -13.47 9.38
C GLU A 138 -2.69 -13.72 7.91
N GLU A 139 -3.79 -13.10 7.43
CA GLU A 139 -4.15 -13.15 6.02
C GLU A 139 -3.15 -12.36 5.18
N SER A 140 -2.43 -13.05 4.29
CA SER A 140 -1.41 -12.44 3.44
C SER A 140 -2.00 -11.44 2.44
N ILE A 141 -1.21 -10.43 2.08
CA ILE A 141 -1.52 -9.45 1.01
C ILE A 141 -2.07 -10.12 -0.25
N LYS A 142 -1.52 -11.28 -0.64
CA LYS A 142 -2.01 -12.05 -1.78
C LYS A 142 -3.47 -12.47 -1.62
N SER A 143 -3.83 -13.05 -0.48
CA SER A 143 -5.20 -13.50 -0.20
C SER A 143 -6.16 -12.32 -0.12
N GLN A 144 -5.74 -11.22 0.51
CA GLN A 144 -6.51 -9.98 0.58
C GLN A 144 -6.81 -9.42 -0.83
N LEU A 145 -5.78 -9.30 -1.69
CA LEU A 145 -5.94 -8.85 -3.08
C LEU A 145 -6.83 -9.79 -3.90
N GLU A 146 -6.67 -11.11 -3.74
CA GLU A 146 -7.53 -12.09 -4.42
C GLU A 146 -9.00 -11.94 -4.05
N LYS A 147 -9.31 -11.59 -2.80
CA LYS A 147 -10.69 -11.32 -2.36
C LYS A 147 -11.20 -9.98 -2.90
N TYR A 148 -10.41 -8.93 -2.74
CA TYR A 148 -10.79 -7.58 -3.16
C TYR A 148 -11.04 -7.50 -4.67
N LEU A 149 -10.14 -8.03 -5.49
CA LEU A 149 -10.25 -7.98 -6.94
C LEU A 149 -11.41 -8.82 -7.48
N LYS A 150 -11.85 -9.88 -6.78
CA LYS A 150 -13.07 -10.63 -7.15
C LYS A 150 -14.35 -9.82 -6.99
N ILE A 151 -14.36 -8.82 -6.09
CA ILE A 151 -15.52 -7.96 -5.87
C ILE A 151 -15.55 -6.84 -6.91
N LYS A 152 -14.37 -6.39 -7.35
CA LYS A 152 -14.20 -5.28 -8.31
C LYS A 152 -14.22 -5.72 -9.79
N SER A 153 -14.15 -7.03 -10.07
CA SER A 153 -14.23 -7.65 -11.41
C SER A 153 -15.64 -8.05 -11.81
#